data_AF-A0AAD5BT66-F1
#
_entry.id   AF-A0AAD5BT66-F1
#
_cell.length_a   1.000
_cell.length_b   1.000
_cell.length_c   1.000
_cell.angle_alpha   90.00
_cell.angle_beta   90.00
_cell.angle_gamma   90.00
#
_symmetry.space_group_name_H-M   'P 1'
#
loop_
_entity.id
_entity.type
_entity.pdbx_description
1 polymer ?
#
loop_
_entity_poly.entity_id
_entity_poly.type
_entity_poly.pdbx_seq_one_letter_code
_entity_poly.pdbx_strand_id
1 'polypeptide(L)'
;MECFGGRHMSATMTAFRFMNYTTRREFSLLQQYRFTRKQIKCSAKSVVVKEGVSEAEEEDYVKAGGSELLFVQMQQNKSMNTQSRLSDKLPRIPIGECVLDLVVIGCGPAGLALAAESAKRGLNVGLIGPDLPFTNNYGVWEDEFIGLGLEGCIEHVWRDTVVYLDDNDPILIGRAYGRVSRDLLHEELLRRCVESGVSYLSSKVERITEAPNGQSLIECEGNITIPCRLATVASGAASGKLLQYELGGPRVCVQTAYGVEVEVESIPYDPSLMVFMDYRDYTKHKSQSLEAQYPTFLYVMPMSPTKVFFEETCLASKEAMPFELLKSKLMSRLKTMGIRITKTYEEEWSYIPVGGSLPNTEQKNLAFGAAASMVHPATGYSVVRSLSEAPNYAAVIAKILGQGNSKQMLVPGRYTTNISKQAWETLWPLERKRQRAFFLFGLALIVQMDIEGTRTFFRTFFRLPTWMWWGFLGSSLSSTDLIAFAFYMFVIAPHSLRMGLVRHLLSDPTGATMVKAYLTI
;
A
#
# COMPACT_ATOMS: atom_id res chain seq x y z
N MET A 1 3.43 -38.02 -42.85
CA MET A 1 3.26 -38.10 -44.31
C MET A 1 2.40 -36.93 -44.74
N GLU A 2 2.93 -36.09 -45.62
CA GLU A 2 2.22 -34.99 -46.27
C GLU A 2 1.17 -35.53 -47.25
N CYS A 3 0.05 -34.81 -47.41
CA CYS A 3 -0.38 -34.17 -48.68
C CYS A 3 -1.90 -33.84 -48.72
N PHE A 4 -2.19 -32.60 -49.17
CA PHE A 4 -3.33 -32.10 -49.98
C PHE A 4 -4.76 -32.64 -49.72
N GLY A 5 -5.85 -31.87 -49.59
CA GLY A 5 -6.23 -30.55 -50.11
C GLY A 5 -7.61 -30.69 -50.82
N GLY A 6 -8.61 -29.83 -50.54
CA GLY A 6 -9.79 -29.69 -51.40
C GLY A 6 -11.19 -29.42 -50.78
N ARG A 7 -11.52 -28.13 -50.63
CA ARG A 7 -12.75 -27.39 -51.01
C ARG A 7 -14.20 -27.90 -50.79
N HIS A 8 -15.01 -26.92 -50.34
CA HIS A 8 -16.39 -26.53 -50.69
C HIS A 8 -17.59 -26.77 -49.73
N MET A 9 -18.09 -25.61 -49.26
CA MET A 9 -19.43 -25.18 -48.84
C MET A 9 -20.62 -26.16 -48.89
N SER A 10 -21.40 -26.17 -47.80
CA SER A 10 -22.83 -25.81 -47.84
C SER A 10 -23.36 -25.45 -46.45
N ALA A 11 -24.21 -24.43 -46.41
CA ALA A 11 -24.95 -23.98 -45.24
C ALA A 11 -26.13 -24.91 -44.94
N THR A 12 -26.49 -25.07 -43.66
CA THR A 12 -27.86 -25.40 -43.27
C THR A 12 -28.16 -24.80 -41.90
N MET A 13 -29.02 -23.79 -41.88
CA MET A 13 -29.75 -23.35 -40.69
C MET A 13 -30.71 -24.46 -40.26
N THR A 14 -30.75 -24.81 -38.98
CA THR A 14 -31.99 -25.26 -38.35
C THR A 14 -32.01 -24.92 -36.87
N ALA A 15 -33.00 -24.12 -36.49
CA ALA A 15 -33.37 -23.83 -35.11
C ALA A 15 -34.02 -25.05 -34.45
N PHE A 16 -33.84 -25.23 -33.14
CA PHE A 16 -34.91 -25.22 -32.12
C PHE A 16 -34.52 -25.93 -30.81
N ARG A 17 -35.04 -25.35 -29.73
CA ARG A 17 -35.51 -25.96 -28.48
C ARG A 17 -34.50 -26.45 -27.44
N PHE A 18 -34.37 -25.59 -26.42
CA PHE A 18 -34.55 -25.90 -25.01
C PHE A 18 -35.17 -27.29 -24.73
N MET A 19 -34.44 -28.11 -23.97
CA MET A 19 -35.05 -29.08 -23.07
C MET A 19 -34.22 -29.24 -21.80
N ASN A 20 -34.91 -29.04 -20.68
CA ASN A 20 -34.44 -29.17 -19.31
C ASN A 20 -33.95 -30.60 -19.03
N TYR A 21 -32.79 -30.72 -18.40
CA TYR A 21 -32.46 -31.92 -17.60
C TYR A 21 -32.18 -31.51 -16.16
N THR A 22 -33.16 -31.84 -15.33
CA THR A 22 -33.08 -31.91 -13.87
C THR A 22 -32.15 -33.05 -13.47
N THR A 23 -31.09 -32.74 -12.72
CA THR A 23 -30.42 -33.77 -11.90
C THR A 23 -30.24 -33.24 -10.49
N ARG A 24 -30.94 -33.91 -9.58
CA ARG A 24 -30.97 -33.70 -8.13
C ARG A 24 -29.70 -34.32 -7.55
N ARG A 25 -28.89 -33.58 -6.79
CA ARG A 25 -28.02 -34.13 -5.75
C ARG A 25 -27.82 -33.10 -4.63
N GLU A 26 -27.93 -33.61 -3.42
CA GLU A 26 -28.14 -32.93 -2.16
C GLU A 26 -26.90 -32.19 -1.67
N PHE A 27 -27.07 -30.96 -1.19
CA PHE A 27 -26.22 -30.37 -0.16
C PHE A 27 -27.11 -29.71 0.87
N SER A 28 -27.10 -30.28 2.08
CA SER A 28 -27.84 -29.82 3.24
C SER A 28 -27.11 -28.68 3.95
N LEU A 29 -27.89 -27.68 4.36
CA LEU A 29 -27.68 -26.73 5.46
C LEU A 29 -26.67 -25.58 5.23
N LEU A 30 -27.14 -24.56 4.50
CA LEU A 30 -26.75 -23.17 4.72
C LEU A 30 -27.98 -22.39 5.22
N GLN A 31 -27.84 -21.75 6.38
CA GLN A 31 -28.84 -20.89 7.01
C GLN A 31 -29.25 -19.75 6.06
N GLN A 32 -30.54 -19.71 5.71
CA GLN A 32 -31.17 -18.65 4.93
C GLN A 32 -31.33 -17.37 5.77
N TYR A 33 -30.59 -16.31 5.44
CA TYR A 33 -31.05 -14.94 5.69
C TYR A 33 -32.01 -14.54 4.57
N ARG A 34 -33.30 -14.42 4.88
CA ARG A 34 -34.33 -13.90 3.97
C ARG A 34 -34.14 -12.39 3.77
N PHE A 35 -33.77 -11.98 2.56
CA PHE A 35 -33.94 -10.60 2.11
C PHE A 35 -35.35 -10.40 1.55
N THR A 36 -36.17 -9.63 2.26
CA THR A 36 -37.46 -9.13 1.76
C THR A 36 -37.21 -7.94 0.83
N ARG A 37 -37.55 -8.10 -0.45
CA ARG A 37 -37.46 -7.09 -1.50
C ARG A 37 -38.59 -6.06 -1.31
N LYS A 38 -38.30 -4.89 -0.73
CA LYS A 38 -39.19 -3.72 -0.83
C LYS A 38 -38.62 -2.74 -1.84
N GLN A 39 -39.38 -2.49 -2.90
CA GLN A 39 -39.17 -1.35 -3.80
C GLN A 39 -39.26 -0.06 -2.99
N ILE A 40 -38.20 0.76 -3.01
CA ILE A 40 -38.22 2.11 -2.47
C ILE A 40 -37.86 3.06 -3.61
N LYS A 41 -38.81 3.94 -3.94
CA LYS A 41 -38.61 5.09 -4.84
C LYS A 41 -37.60 6.05 -4.22
N CYS A 42 -36.63 6.47 -5.02
CA CYS A 42 -35.65 7.49 -4.67
C CYS A 42 -36.32 8.82 -4.30
N SER A 43 -35.94 9.36 -3.15
CA SER A 43 -35.92 10.81 -2.88
C SER A 43 -34.79 11.09 -1.88
N ALA A 44 -34.18 12.25 -2.05
CA ALA A 44 -32.88 12.66 -1.54
C ALA A 44 -32.74 12.71 0.00
N LYS A 45 -31.47 12.56 0.43
CA LYS A 45 -30.89 12.85 1.76
C LYS A 45 -31.43 12.06 2.94
N SER A 46 -30.77 10.93 3.24
CA SER A 46 -30.45 10.55 4.62
C SER A 46 -29.19 9.69 4.62
N VAL A 47 -28.17 10.13 5.37
CA VAL A 47 -27.06 9.27 5.77
C VAL A 47 -27.67 8.27 6.75
N VAL A 48 -27.81 7.02 6.31
CA VAL A 48 -28.14 5.92 7.23
C VAL A 48 -26.87 5.66 8.02
N VAL A 49 -26.80 6.20 9.24
CA VAL A 49 -25.86 5.74 10.25
C VAL A 49 -26.20 4.26 10.50
N LYS A 50 -25.31 3.36 10.08
CA LYS A 50 -25.38 1.96 10.51
C LYS A 50 -25.15 1.96 12.02
N GLU A 51 -26.21 1.83 12.80
CA GLU A 51 -26.09 1.59 14.24
C GLU A 51 -25.32 0.29 14.48
N GLY A 52 -24.16 0.38 15.15
CA GLY A 52 -23.48 -0.77 15.75
C GLY A 52 -22.07 -1.11 15.24
N VAL A 53 -21.52 -0.43 14.25
CA VAL A 53 -20.12 -0.62 13.81
C VAL A 53 -19.24 0.46 14.44
N SER A 54 -18.16 0.07 15.12
CA SER A 54 -17.21 1.02 15.70
C SER A 54 -16.40 1.73 14.60
N GLU A 55 -15.94 2.96 14.86
CA GLU A 55 -15.10 3.72 13.92
C GLU A 55 -13.82 2.94 13.53
N ALA A 56 -13.27 2.16 14.46
CA ALA A 56 -12.12 1.30 14.21
C ALA A 56 -12.42 0.16 13.22
N GLU A 57 -13.60 -0.46 13.30
CA GLU A 57 -14.03 -1.50 12.35
C GLU A 57 -14.30 -0.93 10.96
N GLU A 58 -14.83 0.30 10.88
CA GLU A 58 -15.01 1.00 9.60
C GLU A 58 -13.66 1.33 8.95
N GLU A 59 -12.69 1.84 9.73
CA GLU A 59 -11.33 2.07 9.23
C GLU A 59 -10.65 0.78 8.74
N ASP A 60 -10.77 -0.31 9.49
CA ASP A 60 -10.15 -1.59 9.13
C ASP A 60 -10.80 -2.17 7.87
N TYR A 61 -12.13 -2.04 7.73
CA TYR A 61 -12.85 -2.39 6.51
C TYR A 61 -12.32 -1.65 5.27
N VAL A 62 -12.10 -0.33 5.37
CA VAL A 62 -11.51 0.46 4.29
C VAL A 62 -10.06 0.02 4.04
N LYS A 63 -9.23 -0.11 5.08
CA LYS A 63 -7.83 -0.56 4.94
C LYS A 63 -7.72 -1.93 4.27
N ALA A 64 -8.71 -2.80 4.42
CA ALA A 64 -8.73 -4.14 3.84
C ALA A 64 -9.10 -4.18 2.34
N GLY A 65 -9.64 -3.08 1.79
CA GLY A 65 -10.13 -3.05 0.40
C GLY A 65 -11.51 -2.42 0.26
N GLY A 66 -12.25 -2.26 1.35
CA GLY A 66 -13.58 -1.68 1.35
C GLY A 66 -14.54 -2.37 0.36
N SER A 67 -15.17 -1.59 -0.52
CA SER A 67 -16.05 -2.11 -1.58
C SER A 67 -15.32 -2.97 -2.61
N GLU A 68 -14.00 -2.78 -2.75
CA GLU A 68 -13.16 -3.42 -3.76
C GLU A 68 -12.38 -4.63 -3.22
N LEU A 69 -12.72 -5.13 -2.02
CA LEU A 69 -12.02 -6.24 -1.35
C LEU A 69 -11.83 -7.47 -2.25
N LEU A 70 -12.80 -7.79 -3.10
CA LEU A 70 -12.69 -8.90 -4.05
C LEU A 70 -11.48 -8.76 -4.97
N PHE A 71 -11.26 -7.58 -5.54
CA PHE A 71 -10.13 -7.31 -6.43
C PHE A 71 -8.81 -7.29 -5.68
N VAL A 72 -8.80 -6.78 -4.44
CA VAL A 72 -7.62 -6.84 -3.56
C VAL A 72 -7.22 -8.29 -3.29
N GLN A 73 -8.20 -9.17 -3.02
CA GLN A 73 -7.96 -10.60 -2.84
C GLN A 73 -7.52 -11.27 -4.15
N MET A 74 -8.07 -10.88 -5.30
CA MET A 74 -7.62 -11.39 -6.60
C MET A 74 -6.16 -11.02 -6.86
N GLN A 75 -5.77 -9.76 -6.60
CA GLN A 75 -4.39 -9.29 -6.71
C GLN A 75 -3.45 -10.06 -5.77
N GLN A 76 -3.84 -10.24 -4.51
CA GLN A 76 -3.05 -10.96 -3.50
C GLN A 76 -2.83 -12.45 -3.83
N ASN A 77 -3.81 -13.09 -4.47
CA ASN A 77 -3.80 -14.53 -4.76
C ASN A 77 -3.34 -14.86 -6.20
N LYS A 78 -2.74 -13.90 -6.92
CA LYS A 78 -2.13 -14.19 -8.23
C LYS A 78 -1.04 -15.25 -8.08
N SER A 79 -0.99 -16.17 -9.04
CA SER A 79 0.04 -17.20 -9.09
C SER A 79 1.39 -16.61 -9.50
N MET A 80 2.40 -16.75 -8.65
CA MET A 80 3.80 -16.46 -8.97
C MET A 80 4.61 -17.76 -8.90
N ASN A 81 4.84 -18.40 -10.05
CA ASN A 81 5.43 -19.75 -10.10
C ASN A 81 6.94 -19.79 -9.87
N THR A 82 7.60 -18.63 -9.88
CA THR A 82 9.06 -18.46 -9.81
C THR A 82 9.56 -18.15 -8.41
N GLN A 83 8.69 -17.71 -7.49
CA GLN A 83 9.05 -17.39 -6.11
C GLN A 83 9.14 -18.66 -5.28
N SER A 84 10.24 -18.80 -4.53
CA SER A 84 10.45 -19.93 -3.62
C SER A 84 9.44 -19.88 -2.47
N ARG A 85 9.03 -21.03 -1.94
CA ARG A 85 8.26 -21.06 -0.69
C ARG A 85 9.16 -20.75 0.49
N LEU A 86 8.66 -19.96 1.43
CA LEU A 86 9.38 -19.63 2.66
C LEU A 86 9.69 -20.91 3.46
N SER A 87 8.72 -21.83 3.51
CA SER A 87 8.85 -23.12 4.22
C SER A 87 9.89 -24.08 3.64
N ASP A 88 10.31 -23.88 2.38
CA ASP A 88 11.34 -24.71 1.75
C ASP A 88 12.76 -24.24 2.14
N LYS A 89 12.92 -22.96 2.53
CA LYS A 89 14.23 -22.36 2.82
C LYS A 89 14.45 -22.02 4.30
N LEU A 90 13.38 -21.70 5.04
CA LEU A 90 13.49 -21.31 6.45
C LEU A 90 13.20 -22.49 7.39
N PRO A 91 13.99 -22.65 8.47
CA PRO A 91 13.72 -23.66 9.48
C PRO A 91 12.38 -23.40 10.17
N ARG A 92 11.69 -24.47 10.60
CA ARG A 92 10.42 -24.33 11.32
C ARG A 92 10.62 -23.70 12.70
N ILE A 93 9.65 -22.90 13.14
CA ILE A 93 9.59 -22.47 14.55
C ILE A 93 9.44 -23.71 15.45
N PRO A 94 10.30 -23.90 16.46
CA PRO A 94 10.14 -25.00 17.41
C PRO A 94 8.86 -24.81 18.23
N ILE A 95 7.95 -25.78 18.15
CA ILE A 95 6.70 -25.78 18.92
C ILE A 95 7.00 -26.39 20.31
N GLY A 96 6.71 -25.66 21.39
CA GLY A 96 6.96 -26.10 22.76
C GLY A 96 7.30 -24.93 23.70
N GLU A 97 8.08 -25.20 24.75
CA GLU A 97 8.47 -24.20 25.76
C GLU A 97 9.56 -23.21 25.30
N CYS A 98 9.95 -23.22 24.02
CA CYS A 98 10.94 -22.28 23.51
C CYS A 98 10.31 -20.88 23.35
N VAL A 99 10.74 -19.94 24.20
CA VAL A 99 10.30 -18.56 24.14
C VAL A 99 11.19 -17.80 23.16
N LEU A 100 10.59 -17.27 22.09
CA LEU A 100 11.29 -16.42 21.13
C LEU A 100 11.51 -15.01 21.68
N ASP A 101 12.57 -14.35 21.23
CA ASP A 101 12.81 -12.95 21.57
C ASP A 101 11.81 -12.04 20.85
N LEU A 102 11.57 -12.32 19.57
CA LEU A 102 10.67 -11.55 18.72
C LEU A 102 9.88 -12.47 17.80
N VAL A 103 8.57 -12.22 17.70
CA VAL A 103 7.75 -12.75 16.60
C VAL A 103 7.35 -11.60 15.67
N VAL A 104 7.66 -11.74 14.38
CA VAL A 104 7.20 -10.84 13.32
C VAL A 104 6.03 -11.49 12.59
N ILE A 105 4.88 -10.82 12.57
CA ILE A 105 3.64 -11.34 11.98
C ILE A 105 3.42 -10.69 10.61
N GLY A 106 3.45 -11.48 9.55
CA GLY A 106 3.29 -11.01 8.17
C GLY A 106 4.56 -11.21 7.34
N CYS A 107 4.41 -11.84 6.19
CA CYS A 107 5.53 -12.29 5.34
C CYS A 107 5.78 -11.39 4.12
N GLY A 108 5.25 -10.16 4.11
CA GLY A 108 5.52 -9.17 3.08
C GLY A 108 6.93 -8.56 3.18
N PRO A 109 7.31 -7.64 2.27
CA PRO A 109 8.64 -7.03 2.25
C PRO A 109 9.09 -6.44 3.60
N ALA A 110 8.19 -5.73 4.29
CA ALA A 110 8.47 -5.13 5.59
C ALA A 110 8.72 -6.18 6.69
N GLY A 111 7.96 -7.28 6.67
CA GLY A 111 8.08 -8.35 7.66
C GLY A 111 9.36 -9.16 7.50
N LEU A 112 9.69 -9.57 6.26
CA LEU A 112 10.95 -10.25 5.96
C LEU A 112 12.16 -9.38 6.34
N ALA A 113 12.15 -8.10 5.95
CA ALA A 113 13.24 -7.18 6.26
C ALA A 113 13.44 -6.99 7.77
N LEU A 114 12.36 -6.75 8.52
CA LEU A 114 12.46 -6.61 9.97
C LEU A 114 12.94 -7.91 10.62
N ALA A 115 12.40 -9.07 10.21
CA ALA A 115 12.80 -10.36 10.77
C ALA A 115 14.30 -10.63 10.53
N ALA A 116 14.78 -10.41 9.30
CA ALA A 116 16.18 -10.59 8.96
C ALA A 116 17.11 -9.64 9.74
N GLU A 117 16.76 -8.34 9.82
CA GLU A 117 17.56 -7.36 10.55
C GLU A 117 17.54 -7.61 12.06
N SER A 118 16.41 -8.03 12.64
CA SER A 118 16.32 -8.40 14.06
C SER A 118 17.15 -9.63 14.39
N ALA A 119 17.11 -10.67 13.55
CA ALA A 119 17.90 -11.88 13.76
C ALA A 119 19.41 -11.61 13.59
N LYS A 120 19.80 -10.73 12.66
CA LYS A 120 21.19 -10.24 12.50
C LYS A 120 21.73 -9.52 13.73
N ARG A 121 20.86 -8.99 14.60
CA ARG A 121 21.22 -8.40 15.90
C ARG A 121 21.34 -9.45 17.03
N GLY A 122 21.25 -10.73 16.71
CA GLY A 122 21.39 -11.85 17.64
C GLY A 122 20.11 -12.22 18.39
N LEU A 123 18.94 -11.78 17.92
CA LEU A 123 17.64 -12.18 18.48
C LEU A 123 17.18 -13.52 17.93
N ASN A 124 16.55 -14.34 18.76
CA ASN A 124 15.81 -15.51 18.31
C ASN A 124 14.47 -15.07 17.71
N VAL A 125 14.38 -15.04 16.37
CA VAL A 125 13.22 -14.49 15.64
C VAL A 125 12.38 -15.59 14.99
N GLY A 126 11.06 -15.50 15.19
CA GLY A 126 10.06 -16.25 14.44
C GLY A 126 9.27 -15.36 13.49
N LEU A 127 9.15 -15.76 12.24
CA LEU A 127 8.28 -15.17 11.23
C LEU A 127 7.01 -16.01 11.13
N ILE A 128 5.83 -15.40 11.29
CA ILE A 128 4.55 -16.11 11.22
C ILE A 128 3.63 -15.41 10.22
N GLY A 129 3.06 -16.16 9.30
CA GLY A 129 2.06 -15.67 8.36
C GLY A 129 1.86 -16.62 7.18
N PRO A 130 0.78 -16.44 6.42
CA PRO A 130 0.57 -17.21 5.20
C PRO A 130 1.69 -16.92 4.17
N ASP A 131 2.14 -17.96 3.48
CA ASP A 131 3.17 -17.92 2.43
C ASP A 131 2.56 -17.38 1.12
N LEU A 132 2.29 -16.07 1.09
CA LEU A 132 1.69 -15.40 -0.05
C LEU A 132 2.76 -14.74 -0.92
N PRO A 133 2.68 -14.85 -2.24
CA PRO A 133 3.69 -14.30 -3.14
C PRO A 133 3.64 -12.78 -3.18
N PHE A 134 4.75 -12.17 -3.62
CA PHE A 134 4.78 -10.75 -3.94
C PHE A 134 4.17 -10.53 -5.32
N THR A 135 2.97 -9.96 -5.34
CA THR A 135 2.18 -9.80 -6.57
C THR A 135 2.08 -8.37 -7.08
N ASN A 136 2.25 -7.36 -6.22
CA ASN A 136 2.15 -5.95 -6.60
C ASN A 136 3.40 -5.51 -7.38
N ASN A 137 3.21 -4.69 -8.41
CA ASN A 137 4.32 -3.99 -9.06
C ASN A 137 4.81 -2.86 -8.16
N TYR A 138 6.13 -2.69 -8.09
CA TYR A 138 6.76 -1.62 -7.32
C TYR A 138 7.59 -0.74 -8.25
N GLY A 139 7.28 0.55 -8.22
CA GLY A 139 8.12 1.61 -8.77
C GLY A 139 8.95 2.25 -7.66
N VAL A 140 10.23 2.52 -7.93
CA VAL A 140 11.17 3.06 -6.93
C VAL A 140 12.13 4.05 -7.57
N TRP A 141 12.61 5.02 -6.80
CA TRP A 141 13.74 5.85 -7.23
C TRP A 141 15.01 4.99 -7.21
N GLU A 142 15.78 5.01 -8.30
CA GLU A 142 16.95 4.11 -8.44
C GLU A 142 17.98 4.33 -7.32
N ASP A 143 18.25 5.60 -6.99
CA ASP A 143 19.21 5.99 -5.96
C ASP A 143 18.85 5.47 -4.56
N GLU A 144 17.55 5.36 -4.26
CA GLU A 144 17.08 4.84 -2.98
C GLU A 144 17.32 3.33 -2.85
N PHE A 145 17.14 2.58 -3.94
CA PHE A 145 17.42 1.14 -3.96
C PHE A 145 18.91 0.84 -3.95
N ILE A 146 19.72 1.63 -4.67
CA ILE A 146 21.18 1.58 -4.57
C ILE A 146 21.63 1.83 -3.12
N GLY A 147 21.06 2.83 -2.45
CA GLY A 147 21.36 3.13 -1.05
C GLY A 147 21.03 1.99 -0.07
N LEU A 148 20.16 1.06 -0.47
CA LEU A 148 19.77 -0.13 0.30
C LEU A 148 20.55 -1.40 -0.11
N GLY A 149 21.42 -1.32 -1.10
CA GLY A 149 22.08 -2.48 -1.72
C GLY A 149 21.08 -3.42 -2.38
N LEU A 150 20.06 -2.87 -3.04
CA LEU A 150 18.96 -3.58 -3.70
C LEU A 150 18.89 -3.28 -5.20
N GLU A 151 19.91 -2.66 -5.78
CA GLU A 151 19.99 -2.34 -7.21
C GLU A 151 19.86 -3.60 -8.09
N GLY A 152 20.37 -4.74 -7.61
CA GLY A 152 20.21 -6.04 -8.28
C GLY A 152 18.77 -6.56 -8.31
N CYS A 153 17.83 -5.93 -7.59
CA CYS A 153 16.41 -6.26 -7.61
C CYS A 153 15.61 -5.45 -8.64
N ILE A 154 16.22 -4.50 -9.35
CA ILE A 154 15.54 -3.67 -10.36
C ILE A 154 15.61 -4.38 -11.72
N GLU A 155 14.47 -4.67 -12.33
CA GLU A 155 14.43 -5.33 -13.67
C GLU A 155 14.57 -4.35 -14.82
N HIS A 156 14.19 -3.08 -14.60
CA HIS A 156 14.27 -2.06 -15.63
C HIS A 156 14.45 -0.67 -15.01
N VAL A 157 15.33 0.14 -15.60
CA VAL A 157 15.61 1.52 -15.17
C VAL A 157 15.38 2.46 -16.34
N TRP A 158 14.59 3.51 -16.09
CA TRP A 158 14.50 4.69 -16.95
C TRP A 158 15.40 5.78 -16.37
N ARG A 159 16.24 6.38 -17.22
CA ARG A 159 17.23 7.38 -16.79
C ARG A 159 16.60 8.66 -16.27
N ASP A 160 15.37 8.94 -16.70
CA ASP A 160 14.63 10.10 -16.28
C ASP A 160 13.12 9.81 -16.26
N THR A 161 12.39 10.67 -15.56
CA THR A 161 10.95 10.64 -15.38
C THR A 161 10.32 11.91 -15.95
N VAL A 162 9.11 11.79 -16.49
CA VAL A 162 8.39 12.88 -17.13
C VAL A 162 6.98 13.01 -16.59
N VAL A 163 6.52 14.25 -16.43
CA VAL A 163 5.16 14.59 -16.01
C VAL A 163 4.48 15.43 -17.09
N TYR A 164 3.29 15.02 -17.50
CA TYR A 164 2.41 15.76 -18.41
C TYR A 164 1.22 16.30 -17.62
N LEU A 165 1.12 17.63 -17.49
CA LEU A 165 -0.01 18.27 -16.80
C LEU A 165 -1.08 18.74 -17.78
N ASP A 166 -0.67 19.24 -18.93
CA ASP A 166 -1.53 19.57 -20.06
C ASP A 166 -0.77 19.30 -21.38
N ASP A 167 -1.35 19.66 -22.51
CA ASP A 167 -0.75 19.38 -23.83
C ASP A 167 0.51 20.20 -24.12
N ASN A 168 0.84 21.16 -23.26
CA ASN A 168 2.03 22.00 -23.38
C ASN A 168 3.15 21.50 -22.45
N ASP A 169 4.39 21.74 -22.90
CA ASP A 169 5.68 21.59 -22.21
C ASP A 169 5.73 20.54 -21.06
N PRO A 170 6.11 19.28 -21.35
CA PRO A 170 6.26 18.27 -20.31
C PRO A 170 7.37 18.63 -19.31
N ILE A 171 7.18 18.26 -18.05
CA ILE A 171 8.15 18.51 -16.99
C ILE A 171 9.07 17.29 -16.88
N LEU A 172 10.33 17.45 -17.25
CA LEU A 172 11.38 16.49 -16.94
C LEU A 172 11.82 16.67 -15.48
N ILE A 173 11.86 15.55 -14.76
CA ILE A 173 12.10 15.50 -13.32
C ILE A 173 13.60 15.43 -13.00
N GLY A 174 14.41 14.87 -13.90
CA GLY A 174 15.84 14.68 -13.73
C GLY A 174 16.21 13.61 -12.70
N ARG A 175 15.33 12.62 -12.46
CA ARG A 175 15.58 11.53 -11.49
C ARG A 175 15.22 10.19 -12.10
N ALA A 176 16.18 9.27 -12.05
CA ALA A 176 16.02 7.91 -12.56
C ALA A 176 15.03 7.10 -11.71
N TYR A 177 14.28 6.23 -12.39
CA TYR A 177 13.22 5.44 -11.78
C TYR A 177 13.32 4.00 -12.24
N GLY A 178 13.03 3.08 -11.33
CA GLY A 178 13.17 1.64 -11.54
C GLY A 178 11.86 0.91 -11.33
N ARG A 179 11.61 -0.11 -12.16
CA ARG A 179 10.62 -1.15 -11.88
C ARG A 179 11.32 -2.30 -11.17
N VAL A 180 10.81 -2.65 -10.00
CA VAL A 180 11.39 -3.72 -9.18
C VAL A 180 10.90 -5.08 -9.68
N SER A 181 11.82 -6.02 -9.83
CA SER A 181 11.48 -7.42 -10.01
C SER A 181 10.93 -7.99 -8.71
N ARG A 182 9.65 -8.40 -8.75
CA ARG A 182 8.97 -9.05 -7.61
C ARG A 182 9.73 -10.30 -7.14
N ASP A 183 10.24 -11.07 -8.09
CA ASP A 183 10.97 -12.32 -7.84
C ASP A 183 12.34 -12.06 -7.21
N LEU A 184 13.13 -11.14 -7.77
CA LEU A 184 14.45 -10.84 -7.22
C LEU A 184 14.35 -10.19 -5.83
N LEU A 185 13.37 -9.30 -5.60
CA LEU A 185 13.14 -8.72 -4.29
C LEU A 185 12.72 -9.79 -3.26
N HIS A 186 11.81 -10.69 -3.65
CA HIS A 186 11.38 -11.79 -2.79
C HIS A 186 12.57 -12.68 -2.39
N GLU A 187 13.34 -13.14 -3.38
CA GLU A 187 14.49 -14.02 -3.15
C GLU A 187 15.60 -13.34 -2.34
N GLU A 188 15.87 -12.06 -2.57
CA GLU A 188 16.87 -11.32 -1.81
C GLU A 188 16.47 -11.14 -0.34
N LEU A 189 15.21 -10.81 -0.04
CA LEU A 189 14.73 -10.70 1.33
C LEU A 189 14.69 -12.07 2.04
N LEU A 190 14.28 -13.12 1.33
CA LEU A 190 14.32 -14.49 1.84
C LEU A 190 15.75 -14.96 2.12
N ARG A 191 16.70 -14.67 1.23
CA ARG A 191 18.12 -14.96 1.43
C ARG A 191 18.65 -14.30 2.71
N ARG A 192 18.32 -13.02 2.95
CA ARG A 192 18.68 -12.32 4.20
C ARG A 192 18.08 -13.00 5.44
N CYS A 193 16.84 -13.48 5.38
CA CYS A 193 16.24 -14.24 6.49
C CYS A 193 16.97 -15.55 6.76
N VAL A 194 17.35 -16.30 5.71
CA VAL A 194 18.11 -17.55 5.82
C VAL A 194 19.47 -17.31 6.47
N GLU A 195 20.22 -16.33 5.96
CA GLU A 195 21.57 -16.01 6.46
C GLU A 195 21.57 -15.53 7.92
N SER A 196 20.51 -14.83 8.34
CA SER A 196 20.35 -14.37 9.72
C SER A 196 19.77 -15.43 10.66
N GLY A 197 19.29 -16.58 10.16
CA GLY A 197 18.75 -17.66 10.99
C GLY A 197 17.30 -17.46 11.46
N VAL A 198 16.46 -16.79 10.67
CA VAL A 198 15.03 -16.61 10.98
C VAL A 198 14.30 -17.95 10.89
N SER A 199 13.44 -18.25 11.88
CA SER A 199 12.55 -19.41 11.86
C SER A 199 11.15 -19.04 11.35
N TYR A 200 10.43 -19.97 10.73
CA TYR A 200 9.16 -19.69 10.05
C TYR A 200 8.02 -20.64 10.43
N LEU A 201 6.80 -20.10 10.48
CA LEU A 201 5.55 -20.86 10.59
C LEU A 201 4.53 -20.33 9.57
N SER A 202 4.17 -21.17 8.61
CA SER A 202 3.08 -20.91 7.66
C SER A 202 1.74 -21.10 8.36
N SER A 203 1.26 -20.02 8.99
CA SER A 203 0.00 -20.03 9.71
C SER A 203 -0.58 -18.64 9.82
N LYS A 204 -1.91 -18.54 9.79
CA LYS A 204 -2.61 -17.30 10.11
C LYS A 204 -2.62 -17.06 11.62
N VAL A 205 -2.23 -15.85 12.05
CA VAL A 205 -2.37 -15.41 13.44
C VAL A 205 -3.80 -14.95 13.68
N GLU A 206 -4.44 -15.53 14.68
CA GLU A 206 -5.81 -15.20 15.06
C GLU A 206 -5.83 -14.14 16.16
N ARG A 207 -4.96 -14.25 17.17
CA ARG A 207 -4.92 -13.34 18.34
C ARG A 207 -3.51 -13.22 18.91
N ILE A 208 -3.29 -12.10 19.61
CA ILE A 208 -2.12 -11.90 20.48
C ILE A 208 -2.64 -11.66 21.89
N THR A 209 -2.25 -12.53 22.83
CA THR A 209 -2.62 -12.42 24.24
C THR A 209 -1.40 -12.24 25.13
N GLU A 210 -1.62 -11.84 26.38
CA GLU A 210 -0.56 -11.70 27.37
C GLU A 210 -0.67 -12.82 28.40
N ALA A 211 0.45 -13.52 28.60
CA ALA A 211 0.59 -14.51 29.67
C ALA A 211 0.80 -13.83 31.04
N PRO A 212 0.48 -14.49 32.16
CA PRO A 212 0.67 -13.93 33.51
C PRO A 212 2.12 -13.53 33.83
N ASN A 213 3.11 -14.11 33.14
CA ASN A 213 4.52 -13.79 33.27
C ASN A 213 4.97 -12.58 32.41
N GLY A 214 4.04 -11.91 31.73
CA GLY A 214 4.31 -10.76 30.87
C GLY A 214 4.81 -11.11 29.47
N GLN A 215 4.80 -12.38 29.05
CA GLN A 215 5.11 -12.78 27.67
C GLN A 215 3.91 -12.55 26.75
N SER A 216 4.17 -12.36 25.46
CA SER A 216 3.14 -12.39 24.42
C SER A 216 2.93 -13.83 23.95
N LEU A 217 1.68 -14.24 23.80
CA LEU A 217 1.28 -15.52 23.24
C LEU A 217 0.65 -15.29 21.87
N ILE A 218 1.26 -15.87 20.84
CA ILE A 218 0.78 -15.76 19.46
C ILE A 218 -0.10 -16.96 19.17
N GLU A 219 -1.41 -16.74 19.18
CA GLU A 219 -2.41 -17.77 18.91
C GLU A 219 -2.65 -17.84 17.40
N CYS A 220 -2.28 -18.97 16.81
CA CYS A 220 -2.38 -19.24 15.38
C CYS A 220 -3.50 -20.24 15.10
N GLU A 221 -3.92 -20.36 13.83
CA GLU A 221 -4.85 -21.40 13.41
C GLU A 221 -4.32 -22.81 13.76
N GLY A 222 -5.24 -23.76 13.94
CA GLY A 222 -4.88 -25.13 14.34
C GLY A 222 -4.47 -25.26 15.82
N ASN A 223 -4.84 -24.31 16.68
CA ASN A 223 -4.54 -24.28 18.11
C ASN A 223 -3.04 -24.28 18.43
N ILE A 224 -2.21 -23.72 17.55
CA ILE A 224 -0.78 -23.54 17.79
C ILE A 224 -0.58 -22.23 18.57
N THR A 225 0.20 -22.29 19.65
CA THR A 225 0.56 -21.10 20.43
C THR A 225 2.06 -20.98 20.51
N ILE A 226 2.59 -19.82 20.09
CA ILE A 226 4.02 -19.51 20.13
C ILE A 226 4.27 -18.43 21.17
N PRO A 227 5.01 -18.71 22.27
CA PRO A 227 5.36 -17.69 23.25
C PRO A 227 6.54 -16.84 22.76
N CYS A 228 6.47 -15.54 22.99
CA CYS A 228 7.57 -14.61 22.71
C CYS A 228 7.63 -13.46 23.71
N ARG A 229 8.77 -12.75 23.74
CA ARG A 229 8.93 -11.56 24.59
C ARG A 229 8.27 -10.32 23.96
N LEU A 230 8.37 -10.18 22.64
CA LEU A 230 7.72 -9.12 21.87
C LEU A 230 7.08 -9.66 20.59
N ALA A 231 5.97 -9.04 20.21
CA ALA A 231 5.26 -9.30 18.96
C ALA A 231 5.20 -8.02 18.12
N THR A 232 5.59 -8.12 16.85
CA THR A 232 5.50 -7.01 15.88
C THR A 232 4.65 -7.41 14.70
N VAL A 233 3.56 -6.68 14.47
CA VAL A 233 2.64 -6.88 13.35
C VAL A 233 3.10 -6.11 12.12
N ALA A 234 3.37 -6.84 11.03
CA ALA A 234 3.79 -6.34 9.72
C ALA A 234 2.91 -6.91 8.59
N SER A 235 1.64 -7.22 8.88
CA SER A 235 0.69 -7.91 7.98
C SER A 235 -0.10 -7.00 7.04
N GLY A 236 0.43 -5.82 6.70
CA GLY A 236 -0.28 -4.83 5.87
C GLY A 236 -1.17 -3.87 6.68
N ALA A 237 -1.82 -2.94 5.99
CA ALA A 237 -2.55 -1.85 6.64
C ALA A 237 -3.78 -2.32 7.45
N ALA A 238 -4.49 -3.35 6.98
CA ALA A 238 -5.67 -3.91 7.65
C ALA A 238 -5.26 -4.87 8.78
N SER A 239 -4.85 -4.29 9.90
CA SER A 239 -4.31 -5.03 11.05
C SER A 239 -5.06 -4.73 12.35
N GLY A 240 -6.26 -4.13 12.30
CA GLY A 240 -7.07 -3.76 13.46
C GLY A 240 -7.49 -4.93 14.36
N LYS A 241 -7.46 -6.16 13.84
CA LYS A 241 -7.67 -7.37 14.65
C LYS A 241 -6.54 -7.63 15.67
N LEU A 242 -5.31 -7.21 15.35
CA LEU A 242 -4.12 -7.49 16.17
C LEU A 242 -3.56 -6.22 16.86
N LEU A 243 -4.00 -5.04 16.41
CA LEU A 243 -3.49 -3.74 16.83
C LEU A 243 -4.61 -2.79 17.19
N GLN A 244 -4.32 -1.90 18.13
CA GLN A 244 -5.18 -0.77 18.48
C GLN A 244 -4.65 0.51 17.83
N TYR A 245 -5.55 1.34 17.31
CA TYR A 245 -5.21 2.63 16.72
C TYR A 245 -5.79 3.78 17.56
N GLU A 246 -5.22 4.96 17.42
CA GLU A 246 -5.72 6.18 18.06
C GLU A 246 -7.16 6.48 17.60
N LEU A 247 -8.03 6.83 18.56
CA LEU A 247 -9.43 7.19 18.29
C LEU A 247 -9.53 8.66 17.86
N GLY A 248 -10.48 8.97 16.97
CA GLY A 248 -10.71 10.33 16.48
C GLY A 248 -9.58 10.89 15.62
N GLY A 249 -8.73 10.02 15.07
CA GLY A 249 -7.69 10.40 14.11
C GLY A 249 -8.26 10.73 12.72
N PRO A 250 -7.40 11.14 11.78
CA PRO A 250 -7.83 11.46 10.42
C PRO A 250 -8.30 10.21 9.70
N ARG A 251 -9.41 10.33 8.97
CA ARG A 251 -9.97 9.22 8.19
C ARG A 251 -8.96 8.67 7.18
N VAL A 252 -9.04 7.37 6.94
CA VAL A 252 -8.32 6.70 5.86
C VAL A 252 -8.84 7.22 4.52
N CYS A 253 -7.93 7.62 3.64
CA CYS A 253 -8.19 7.78 2.22
C CYS A 253 -7.52 6.62 1.48
N VAL A 254 -7.82 6.47 0.20
CA VAL A 254 -7.32 5.36 -0.59
C VAL A 254 -6.81 5.86 -1.93
N GLN A 255 -5.66 5.34 -2.34
CA GLN A 255 -5.20 5.42 -3.72
C GLN A 255 -5.60 4.10 -4.40
N THR A 256 -6.21 4.21 -5.58
CA THR A 256 -6.68 3.06 -6.35
C THR A 256 -6.21 3.19 -7.78
N ALA A 257 -5.69 2.10 -8.33
CA ALA A 257 -5.17 2.10 -9.69
C ALA A 257 -5.44 0.78 -10.40
N TYR A 258 -5.78 0.85 -11.67
CA TYR A 258 -5.94 -0.32 -12.53
C TYR A 258 -4.85 -0.31 -13.59
N GLY A 259 -4.04 -1.37 -13.59
CA GLY A 259 -2.89 -1.54 -14.47
C GLY A 259 -3.07 -2.67 -15.49
N VAL A 260 -2.41 -2.55 -16.65
CA VAL A 260 -2.24 -3.64 -17.61
C VAL A 260 -0.84 -3.64 -18.18
N GLU A 261 -0.20 -4.81 -18.19
CA GLU A 261 1.02 -5.05 -18.95
C GLU A 261 0.67 -5.67 -20.30
N VAL A 262 1.06 -5.01 -21.38
CA VAL A 262 0.58 -5.30 -22.73
C VAL A 262 1.68 -5.21 -23.77
N GLU A 263 1.47 -5.90 -24.88
CA GLU A 263 2.10 -5.63 -26.17
C GLU A 263 1.22 -4.69 -26.98
N VAL A 264 1.81 -3.67 -27.59
CA VAL A 264 1.13 -2.69 -28.44
C VAL A 264 1.87 -2.51 -29.76
N GLU A 265 1.19 -2.00 -30.78
CA GLU A 265 1.82 -1.71 -32.07
C GLU A 265 2.82 -0.54 -32.00
N SER A 266 2.50 0.48 -31.22
CA SER A 266 3.34 1.66 -30.99
C SER A 266 2.83 2.47 -29.81
N ILE A 267 3.71 3.25 -29.18
CA ILE A 267 3.37 4.22 -28.13
C ILE A 267 3.69 5.66 -28.55
N PRO A 268 2.92 6.65 -28.06
CA PRO A 268 3.21 8.07 -28.27
C PRO A 268 4.16 8.64 -27.20
N TYR A 269 4.95 7.80 -26.56
CA TYR A 269 5.89 8.16 -25.49
C TYR A 269 7.32 7.76 -25.87
N ASP A 270 8.30 8.50 -25.36
CA ASP A 270 9.70 8.10 -25.43
C ASP A 270 9.93 6.87 -24.52
N PRO A 271 10.33 5.71 -25.06
CA PRO A 271 10.52 4.49 -24.26
C PRO A 271 11.72 4.56 -23.31
N SER A 272 12.60 5.56 -23.43
CA SER A 272 13.72 5.79 -22.51
C SER A 272 13.31 6.55 -21.23
N LEU A 273 12.10 7.11 -21.21
CA LEU A 273 11.54 7.86 -20.10
C LEU A 273 10.43 7.07 -19.42
N MET A 274 10.34 7.24 -18.11
CA MET A 274 9.19 6.78 -17.35
C MET A 274 8.16 7.90 -17.23
N VAL A 275 6.90 7.64 -17.61
CA VAL A 275 5.82 8.62 -17.45
C VAL A 275 5.27 8.52 -16.05
N PHE A 276 5.70 9.47 -15.20
CA PHE A 276 5.38 9.48 -13.78
C PHE A 276 3.92 9.84 -13.54
N MET A 277 3.44 10.88 -14.23
CA MET A 277 2.03 11.28 -14.20
C MET A 277 1.66 11.92 -15.52
N ASP A 278 0.61 11.42 -16.18
CA ASP A 278 -0.03 12.08 -17.32
C ASP A 278 -1.48 12.44 -17.00
N TYR A 279 -1.66 13.71 -16.64
CA TYR A 279 -2.94 14.36 -16.34
C TYR A 279 -3.56 15.03 -17.56
N ARG A 280 -3.05 14.86 -18.79
CA ARG A 280 -3.68 15.43 -20.00
C ARG A 280 -5.10 14.92 -20.16
N ASP A 281 -5.96 15.75 -20.76
CA ASP A 281 -7.35 15.39 -20.97
C ASP A 281 -7.50 14.58 -22.24
N TYR A 282 -7.80 13.29 -22.08
CA TYR A 282 -8.06 12.38 -23.18
C TYR A 282 -9.54 12.06 -23.36
N THR A 283 -10.41 12.74 -22.61
CA THR A 283 -11.85 12.52 -22.64
C THR A 283 -12.52 13.55 -23.55
N LYS A 284 -12.99 13.13 -24.73
CA LYS A 284 -13.74 14.01 -25.65
C LYS A 284 -15.17 14.32 -25.19
N HIS A 285 -15.65 13.67 -24.12
CA HIS A 285 -17.01 13.77 -23.62
C HIS A 285 -17.03 14.01 -22.11
N LYS A 286 -17.81 15.00 -21.67
CA LYS A 286 -18.09 15.19 -20.23
C LYS A 286 -18.82 13.94 -19.72
N SER A 287 -18.20 13.23 -18.77
CA SER A 287 -18.83 12.08 -18.13
C SER A 287 -20.08 12.50 -17.33
N GLN A 288 -21.09 11.64 -17.32
CA GLN A 288 -22.37 11.90 -16.65
C GLN A 288 -22.37 11.54 -15.16
N SER A 289 -21.43 10.70 -14.69
CA SER A 289 -21.32 10.34 -13.26
C SER A 289 -20.35 11.25 -12.50
N LEU A 290 -20.60 11.47 -11.21
CA LEU A 290 -19.77 12.29 -10.32
C LEU A 290 -18.40 11.65 -10.08
N GLU A 291 -18.37 10.33 -9.96
CA GLU A 291 -17.15 9.55 -9.69
C GLU A 291 -16.17 9.62 -10.87
N ALA A 292 -16.68 9.70 -12.09
CA ALA A 292 -15.85 9.84 -13.29
C ALA A 292 -15.25 11.26 -13.42
N GLN A 293 -15.75 12.24 -12.67
CA GLN A 293 -15.20 13.60 -12.65
C GLN A 293 -13.98 13.73 -11.74
N TYR A 294 -13.73 12.76 -10.85
CA TYR A 294 -12.51 12.76 -10.05
C TYR A 294 -11.27 12.64 -10.95
N PRO A 295 -10.23 13.45 -10.70
CA PRO A 295 -9.03 13.45 -11.51
C PRO A 295 -8.29 12.12 -11.37
N THR A 296 -7.94 11.54 -12.51
CA THR A 296 -7.06 10.38 -12.61
C THR A 296 -5.94 10.70 -13.59
N PHE A 297 -4.78 10.10 -13.39
CA PHE A 297 -3.65 10.22 -14.30
C PHE A 297 -3.27 8.87 -14.87
N LEU A 298 -2.59 8.90 -16.01
CA LEU A 298 -1.98 7.73 -16.59
C LEU A 298 -0.51 7.65 -16.16
N TYR A 299 -0.11 6.48 -15.69
CA TYR A 299 1.24 6.10 -15.37
C TYR A 299 1.73 5.12 -16.45
N VAL A 300 2.93 5.31 -16.97
CA VAL A 300 3.45 4.49 -18.09
C VAL A 300 4.89 4.08 -17.83
N MET A 301 5.11 2.77 -17.91
CA MET A 301 6.42 2.13 -17.81
C MET A 301 6.71 1.37 -19.11
N PRO A 302 7.32 2.02 -20.11
CA PRO A 302 7.74 1.35 -21.34
C PRO A 302 8.93 0.43 -21.06
N MET A 303 8.73 -0.88 -21.14
CA MET A 303 9.82 -1.86 -20.99
C MET A 303 10.60 -2.02 -22.30
N SER A 304 9.96 -1.68 -23.42
CA SER A 304 10.50 -1.59 -24.78
C SER A 304 9.57 -0.69 -25.62
N PRO A 305 9.87 -0.44 -26.91
CA PRO A 305 8.98 0.35 -27.77
C PRO A 305 7.56 -0.24 -27.97
N THR A 306 7.35 -1.54 -27.69
CA THR A 306 6.08 -2.25 -27.91
C THR A 306 5.54 -2.94 -26.67
N LYS A 307 6.39 -3.29 -25.69
CA LYS A 307 5.97 -3.87 -24.40
C LYS A 307 5.91 -2.81 -23.30
N VAL A 308 4.72 -2.58 -22.75
CA VAL A 308 4.46 -1.43 -21.87
C VAL A 308 3.50 -1.82 -20.74
N PHE A 309 3.75 -1.29 -19.55
CA PHE A 309 2.76 -1.27 -18.46
C PHE A 309 2.08 0.09 -18.41
N PHE A 310 0.75 0.09 -18.49
CA PHE A 310 -0.10 1.27 -18.36
C PHE A 310 -0.95 1.14 -17.11
N GLU A 311 -1.06 2.22 -16.33
CA GLU A 311 -1.91 2.23 -15.15
C GLU A 311 -2.70 3.54 -15.06
N GLU A 312 -4.03 3.43 -14.94
CA GLU A 312 -4.90 4.57 -14.67
C GLU A 312 -5.11 4.68 -13.15
N THR A 313 -4.72 5.81 -12.59
CA THR A 313 -4.55 5.98 -11.14
C THR A 313 -5.38 7.13 -10.61
N CYS A 314 -6.21 6.85 -9.60
CA CYS A 314 -6.79 7.87 -8.73
C CYS A 314 -5.82 8.11 -7.57
N LEU A 315 -5.18 9.30 -7.57
CA LEU A 315 -4.11 9.64 -6.63
C LEU A 315 -4.52 9.46 -5.16
N ALA A 316 -5.70 9.95 -4.80
CA ALA A 316 -6.32 9.75 -3.49
C ALA A 316 -7.81 10.12 -3.54
N SER A 317 -8.63 9.34 -2.85
CA SER A 317 -10.05 9.60 -2.66
C SER A 317 -10.52 9.13 -1.28
N LYS A 318 -11.63 9.70 -0.78
CA LYS A 318 -12.21 9.29 0.51
C LYS A 318 -12.80 7.87 0.43
N GLU A 319 -13.43 7.56 -0.69
CA GLU A 319 -13.93 6.24 -1.03
C GLU A 319 -13.16 5.71 -2.23
N ALA A 320 -12.93 4.40 -2.29
CA ALA A 320 -12.21 3.77 -3.39
C ALA A 320 -12.86 4.08 -4.73
N MET A 321 -12.08 4.52 -5.72
CA MET A 321 -12.57 4.56 -7.08
C MET A 321 -12.73 3.11 -7.56
N PRO A 322 -13.91 2.69 -8.05
CA PRO A 322 -14.10 1.30 -8.45
C PRO A 322 -13.12 0.88 -9.55
N PHE A 323 -12.56 -0.34 -9.44
CA PHE A 323 -11.56 -0.80 -10.42
C PHE A 323 -12.12 -0.90 -11.84
N GLU A 324 -13.40 -1.25 -12.00
CA GLU A 324 -14.06 -1.26 -13.30
C GLU A 324 -14.18 0.15 -13.92
N LEU A 325 -14.32 1.18 -13.10
CA LEU A 325 -14.30 2.57 -13.57
C LEU A 325 -12.89 2.94 -14.04
N LEU A 326 -11.85 2.59 -13.27
CA LEU A 326 -10.46 2.83 -13.66
C LEU A 326 -10.10 2.07 -14.95
N LYS A 327 -10.52 0.81 -15.08
CA LYS A 327 -10.37 -0.01 -16.29
C LYS A 327 -11.02 0.62 -17.51
N SER A 328 -12.27 1.06 -17.38
CA SER A 328 -12.98 1.71 -18.48
C SER A 328 -12.36 3.05 -18.88
N LYS A 329 -11.88 3.85 -17.91
CA LYS A 329 -11.11 5.08 -18.17
C LYS A 329 -9.80 4.77 -18.91
N LEU A 330 -9.03 3.78 -18.45
CA LEU A 330 -7.78 3.37 -19.10
C LEU A 330 -8.01 2.97 -20.55
N MET A 331 -8.95 2.05 -20.81
CA MET A 331 -9.23 1.55 -22.16
C MET A 331 -9.73 2.66 -23.10
N SER A 332 -10.56 3.57 -22.58
CA SER A 332 -11.01 4.75 -23.32
C SER A 332 -9.84 5.69 -23.67
N ARG A 333 -8.95 5.94 -22.71
CA ARG A 333 -7.75 6.77 -22.88
C ARG A 333 -6.83 6.17 -23.95
N LEU A 334 -6.45 4.90 -23.82
CA LEU A 334 -5.57 4.20 -24.78
C LEU A 334 -6.16 4.24 -26.20
N LYS A 335 -7.48 4.02 -26.34
CA LYS A 335 -8.19 4.12 -27.62
C LYS A 335 -8.12 5.53 -28.20
N THR A 336 -8.35 6.56 -27.41
CA THR A 336 -8.28 7.96 -27.86
C THR A 336 -6.88 8.36 -28.30
N MET A 337 -5.85 7.81 -27.65
CA MET A 337 -4.45 8.00 -28.01
C MET A 337 -4.01 7.19 -29.24
N GLY A 338 -4.90 6.35 -29.80
CA GLY A 338 -4.57 5.48 -30.93
C GLY A 338 -3.68 4.27 -30.57
N ILE A 339 -3.53 3.96 -29.28
CA ILE A 339 -2.73 2.83 -28.80
C ILE A 339 -3.53 1.54 -29.02
N ARG A 340 -3.01 0.65 -29.88
CA ARG A 340 -3.63 -0.66 -30.17
C ARG A 340 -2.89 -1.77 -29.44
N ILE A 341 -3.59 -2.40 -28.48
CA ILE A 341 -3.11 -3.58 -27.75
C ILE A 341 -3.22 -4.80 -28.66
N THR A 342 -2.11 -5.51 -28.84
CA THR A 342 -2.04 -6.76 -29.61
C THR A 342 -2.03 -7.98 -28.69
N LYS A 343 -1.56 -7.84 -27.44
CA LYS A 343 -1.53 -8.90 -26.44
C LYS A 343 -1.58 -8.32 -25.02
N THR A 344 -2.28 -8.99 -24.11
CA THR A 344 -2.24 -8.68 -22.67
C THR A 344 -1.47 -9.77 -21.94
N TYR A 345 -0.52 -9.36 -21.09
CA TYR A 345 0.28 -10.25 -20.26
C TYR A 345 -0.26 -10.35 -18.83
N GLU A 346 -0.62 -9.20 -18.23
CA GLU A 346 -1.09 -9.13 -16.84
C GLU A 346 -2.06 -7.95 -16.67
N GLU A 347 -3.04 -8.10 -15.78
CA GLU A 347 -3.87 -7.02 -15.24
C GLU A 347 -3.51 -6.80 -13.77
N GLU A 348 -3.55 -5.58 -13.25
CA GLU A 348 -3.22 -5.24 -11.86
C GLU A 348 -4.32 -4.41 -11.19
N TRP A 349 -4.60 -4.74 -9.93
CA TRP A 349 -5.53 -4.01 -9.06
C TRP A 349 -4.78 -3.49 -7.84
N SER A 350 -4.27 -2.26 -7.94
CA SER A 350 -3.52 -1.62 -6.86
C SER A 350 -4.45 -0.88 -5.91
N TYR A 351 -4.38 -1.25 -4.63
CA TYR A 351 -5.17 -0.64 -3.55
C TYR A 351 -4.23 -0.25 -2.40
N ILE A 352 -4.11 1.05 -2.15
CA ILE A 352 -3.17 1.58 -1.16
C ILE A 352 -3.93 2.47 -0.17
N PRO A 353 -4.18 1.99 1.06
CA PRO A 353 -4.67 2.84 2.13
C PRO A 353 -3.63 3.90 2.48
N VAL A 354 -4.04 5.17 2.42
CA VAL A 354 -3.21 6.34 2.73
C VAL A 354 -3.86 7.18 3.82
N GLY A 355 -3.04 7.78 4.68
CA GLY A 355 -3.56 8.52 5.85
C GLY A 355 -3.94 7.59 6.99
N GLY A 356 -5.10 7.80 7.64
CA GLY A 356 -5.54 7.02 8.80
C GLY A 356 -4.86 7.38 10.13
N SER A 357 -5.38 6.82 11.22
CA SER A 357 -4.80 6.97 12.56
C SER A 357 -3.42 6.31 12.71
N LEU A 358 -2.65 6.78 13.68
CA LEU A 358 -1.47 6.07 14.14
C LEU A 358 -1.86 4.88 15.03
N PRO A 359 -1.03 3.83 15.12
CA PRO A 359 -1.16 2.86 16.20
C PRO A 359 -1.09 3.54 17.56
N ASN A 360 -1.87 3.07 18.53
CA ASN A 360 -1.78 3.54 19.92
C ASN A 360 -0.39 3.19 20.48
N THR A 361 0.46 4.18 20.72
CA THR A 361 1.85 3.96 21.15
C THR A 361 2.00 3.51 22.61
N GLU A 362 0.92 3.47 23.38
CA GLU A 362 0.91 2.91 24.74
C GLU A 362 0.60 1.40 24.75
N GLN A 363 0.19 0.83 23.61
CA GLN A 363 -0.13 -0.59 23.51
C GLN A 363 1.14 -1.47 23.55
N LYS A 364 1.00 -2.71 24.03
CA LYS A 364 2.11 -3.67 24.12
C LYS A 364 2.53 -4.25 22.76
N ASN A 365 1.56 -4.53 21.89
CA ASN A 365 1.84 -5.07 20.56
C ASN A 365 2.52 -4.00 19.71
N LEU A 366 3.60 -4.36 19.02
CA LEU A 366 4.29 -3.45 18.11
C LEU A 366 3.73 -3.61 16.69
N ALA A 367 4.02 -2.65 15.82
CA ALA A 367 3.76 -2.78 14.40
C ALA A 367 4.94 -2.28 13.56
N PHE A 368 5.00 -2.71 12.31
CA PHE A 368 5.99 -2.26 11.35
C PHE A 368 5.44 -2.20 9.91
N GLY A 369 6.03 -1.35 9.08
CA GLY A 369 5.58 -1.12 7.71
C GLY A 369 4.17 -0.51 7.64
N ALA A 370 3.34 -0.98 6.70
CA ALA A 370 2.00 -0.46 6.51
C ALA A 370 1.08 -0.62 7.74
N ALA A 371 1.26 -1.70 8.53
CA ALA A 371 0.54 -1.92 9.79
C ALA A 371 0.87 -0.85 10.85
N ALA A 372 2.04 -0.23 10.75
CA ALA A 372 2.43 0.87 11.62
C ALA A 372 2.06 2.25 11.08
N SER A 373 1.26 2.34 10.00
CA SER A 373 0.95 3.59 9.29
C SER A 373 2.18 4.27 8.67
N MET A 374 3.18 3.49 8.22
CA MET A 374 4.38 4.02 7.54
C MET A 374 4.17 4.35 6.06
N VAL A 375 3.01 4.03 5.49
CA VAL A 375 2.67 4.43 4.11
C VAL A 375 2.71 5.96 4.00
N HIS A 376 3.41 6.49 3.00
CA HIS A 376 3.48 7.91 2.74
C HIS A 376 2.09 8.45 2.37
N PRO A 377 1.49 9.38 3.15
CA PRO A 377 0.11 9.80 2.93
C PRO A 377 -0.13 10.47 1.56
N ALA A 378 0.83 11.23 1.04
CA ALA A 378 0.69 11.90 -0.27
C ALA A 378 0.99 11.01 -1.50
N THR A 379 1.86 10.00 -1.40
CA THR A 379 2.34 9.24 -2.58
C THR A 379 1.93 7.77 -2.58
N GLY A 380 1.60 7.20 -1.43
CA GLY A 380 1.39 5.75 -1.28
C GLY A 380 2.68 4.93 -1.10
N TYR A 381 3.86 5.56 -1.14
CA TYR A 381 5.14 4.85 -1.02
C TYR A 381 5.35 4.25 0.37
N SER A 382 5.79 2.99 0.42
CA SER A 382 5.99 2.27 1.67
C SER A 382 7.18 1.31 1.66
N VAL A 383 7.54 0.73 0.52
CA VAL A 383 8.57 -0.34 0.47
C VAL A 383 9.94 0.21 0.87
N VAL A 384 10.47 1.19 0.14
CA VAL A 384 11.76 1.82 0.45
C VAL A 384 11.84 2.24 1.91
N ARG A 385 10.82 2.96 2.40
CA ARG A 385 10.76 3.44 3.79
C ARG A 385 10.78 2.28 4.80
N SER A 386 10.09 1.18 4.54
CA SER A 386 10.10 0.03 5.44
C SER A 386 11.46 -0.66 5.45
N LEU A 387 12.07 -0.82 4.27
CA LEU A 387 13.38 -1.46 4.14
C LEU A 387 14.49 -0.61 4.76
N SER A 388 14.43 0.72 4.64
CA SER A 388 15.42 1.64 5.21
C SER A 388 15.32 1.78 6.73
N GLU A 389 14.11 1.69 7.30
CA GLU A 389 13.90 1.82 8.75
C GLU A 389 14.13 0.51 9.52
N ALA A 390 14.05 -0.65 8.84
CA ALA A 390 14.18 -1.96 9.48
C ALA A 390 15.49 -2.15 10.28
N PRO A 391 16.69 -1.77 9.79
CA PRO A 391 17.93 -1.92 10.55
C PRO A 391 17.97 -1.13 11.86
N ASN A 392 17.42 0.10 11.87
CA ASN A 392 17.38 0.96 13.05
C ASN A 392 16.36 0.44 14.07
N TYR A 393 15.16 0.08 13.59
CA TYR A 393 14.12 -0.46 14.45
C TYR A 393 14.53 -1.78 15.11
N ALA A 394 15.13 -2.70 14.33
CA ALA A 394 15.70 -3.94 14.83
C ALA A 394 16.78 -3.72 15.90
N ALA A 395 17.68 -2.75 15.69
CA ALA A 395 18.74 -2.41 16.65
C ALA A 395 18.16 -1.93 17.99
N VAL A 396 17.11 -1.10 17.95
CA VAL A 396 16.42 -0.66 19.16
C VAL A 396 15.73 -1.81 19.88
N ILE A 397 14.97 -2.65 19.16
CA ILE A 397 14.33 -3.84 19.75
C ILE A 397 15.36 -4.72 20.45
N ALA A 398 16.48 -5.00 19.77
CA ALA A 398 17.55 -5.82 20.35
C ALA A 398 18.16 -5.20 21.61
N LYS A 399 18.40 -3.89 21.61
CA LYS A 399 18.89 -3.16 22.79
C LYS A 399 17.91 -3.25 23.96
N ILE A 400 16.61 -3.04 23.72
CA ILE A 400 15.60 -3.08 24.78
C ILE A 400 15.49 -4.48 25.38
N LEU A 401 15.48 -5.52 24.53
CA LEU A 401 15.43 -6.91 24.98
C LEU A 401 16.71 -7.33 25.74
N GLY A 402 17.88 -6.85 25.31
CA GLY A 402 19.16 -7.09 25.99
C GLY A 402 19.25 -6.43 27.36
N GLN A 403 18.69 -5.23 27.53
CA GLN A 403 18.61 -4.54 28.83
C GLN A 403 17.72 -5.29 29.83
N GLY A 404 16.64 -5.91 29.35
CA GLY A 404 15.74 -6.73 30.19
C GLY A 404 16.41 -7.98 30.80
N ASN A 405 17.53 -8.45 30.25
CA ASN A 405 18.30 -9.57 30.80
C ASN A 405 19.25 -9.15 31.94
N SER A 406 19.47 -7.84 32.13
CA SER A 406 20.36 -7.29 33.16
C SER A 406 19.60 -7.04 34.46
N LYS A 407 19.49 -8.04 35.34
CA LYS A 407 19.22 -7.91 36.80
C LYS A 407 18.06 -6.97 37.24
N GLN A 408 16.94 -6.92 36.52
CA GLN A 408 15.69 -6.31 37.01
C GLN A 408 14.53 -7.30 37.18
N MET A 409 14.80 -8.61 37.10
CA MET A 409 13.91 -9.60 37.70
C MET A 409 14.18 -9.64 39.21
N LEU A 410 13.26 -9.06 39.99
CA LEU A 410 12.91 -9.39 41.39
C LEU A 410 12.39 -8.16 42.18
N VAL A 411 11.44 -7.39 41.65
CA VAL A 411 10.49 -6.65 42.51
C VAL A 411 9.11 -6.61 41.82
N PRO A 412 8.10 -7.35 42.31
CA PRO A 412 6.73 -7.14 41.89
C PRO A 412 6.31 -5.70 42.24
N GLY A 413 5.93 -4.89 41.24
CA GLY A 413 5.32 -3.57 41.47
C GLY A 413 6.22 -2.34 41.28
N ARG A 414 7.44 -2.45 40.73
CA ARG A 414 8.22 -1.27 40.30
C ARG A 414 8.36 -1.21 38.78
N TYR A 415 7.52 -0.37 38.18
CA TYR A 415 7.66 0.25 36.85
C TYR A 415 8.64 -0.44 35.89
N THR A 416 8.22 -1.55 35.27
CA THR A 416 8.76 -1.92 33.97
C THR A 416 8.44 -0.77 33.04
N THR A 417 9.42 0.06 32.71
CA THR A 417 9.31 1.01 31.60
C THR A 417 8.78 0.20 30.42
N ASN A 418 7.59 0.55 29.91
CA ASN A 418 6.90 -0.27 28.91
C ASN A 418 7.86 -0.47 27.72
N ILE A 419 8.42 -1.68 27.58
CA ILE A 419 9.43 -2.02 26.56
C ILE A 419 8.90 -1.66 25.17
N SER A 420 7.60 -1.86 24.96
CA SER A 420 6.92 -1.52 23.72
C SER A 420 6.85 -0.02 23.48
N LYS A 421 6.72 0.80 24.52
CA LYS A 421 6.72 2.26 24.41
C LYS A 421 8.04 2.80 23.86
N GLN A 422 9.18 2.28 24.33
CA GLN A 422 10.49 2.68 23.80
C GLN A 422 10.66 2.32 22.31
N ALA A 423 10.15 1.15 21.90
CA ALA A 423 10.12 0.78 20.49
C ALA A 423 9.18 1.71 19.70
N TRP A 424 7.97 2.00 20.20
CA TRP A 424 7.04 2.92 19.56
C TRP A 424 7.61 4.34 19.40
N GLU A 425 8.30 4.86 20.42
CA GLU A 425 8.95 6.18 20.38
C GLU A 425 10.07 6.25 19.34
N THR A 426 10.67 5.12 18.98
CA THR A 426 11.66 5.05 17.89
C THR A 426 11.01 5.15 16.51
N LEU A 427 9.85 4.51 16.33
CA LEU A 427 9.16 4.51 15.04
C LEU A 427 8.34 5.80 14.81
N TRP A 428 7.72 6.31 15.88
CA TRP A 428 6.90 7.51 15.87
C TRP A 428 7.39 8.55 16.89
N PRO A 429 8.64 9.02 16.79
CA PRO A 429 9.10 10.16 17.57
C PRO A 429 8.31 11.42 17.16
N LEU A 430 8.39 12.47 18.00
CA LEU A 430 7.68 13.72 17.76
C LEU A 430 7.95 14.29 16.36
N GLU A 431 9.19 14.18 15.87
CA GLU A 431 9.58 14.60 14.53
C GLU A 431 8.80 13.87 13.42
N ARG A 432 8.70 12.54 13.48
CA ARG A 432 7.90 11.76 12.52
C ARG A 432 6.41 12.07 12.63
N LYS A 433 5.91 12.34 13.83
CA LYS A 433 4.51 12.75 14.05
C LYS A 433 4.22 14.11 13.40
N ARG A 434 5.14 15.09 13.48
CA ARG A 434 5.04 16.39 12.79
C ARG A 434 5.06 16.25 11.27
N GLN A 435 6.02 15.52 10.72
CA GLN A 435 6.09 15.23 9.28
C GLN A 435 4.80 14.58 8.80
N ARG A 436 4.31 13.57 9.52
CA ARG A 436 3.07 12.88 9.18
C ARG A 436 1.86 13.81 9.20
N ALA A 437 1.74 14.67 10.21
CA ALA A 437 0.64 15.63 10.29
C ALA A 437 0.63 16.60 9.09
N PHE A 438 1.82 17.01 8.63
CA PHE A 438 1.97 17.80 7.40
C PHE A 438 1.50 17.04 6.16
N PHE A 439 1.93 15.77 5.99
CA PHE A 439 1.50 14.96 4.85
C PHE A 439 -0.01 14.68 4.86
N LEU A 440 -0.63 14.53 6.04
CA LEU A 440 -2.07 14.38 6.19
C LEU A 440 -2.83 15.64 5.77
N PHE A 441 -2.32 16.82 6.14
CA PHE A 441 -2.86 18.09 5.67
C PHE A 441 -2.83 18.20 4.13
N GLY A 442 -1.70 17.84 3.52
CA GLY A 442 -1.55 17.81 2.06
C GLY A 442 -2.47 16.78 1.37
N LEU A 443 -2.61 15.59 1.95
CA LEU A 443 -3.55 14.57 1.47
C LEU A 443 -5.00 15.09 1.49
N ALA A 444 -5.43 15.68 2.61
CA ALA A 444 -6.78 16.23 2.75
C ALA A 444 -7.06 17.37 1.76
N LEU A 445 -6.02 18.13 1.38
CA LEU A 445 -6.11 19.17 0.35
C LEU A 445 -6.29 18.57 -1.05
N ILE A 446 -5.45 17.60 -1.42
CA ILE A 446 -5.47 16.96 -2.75
C ILE A 446 -6.81 16.29 -3.02
N VAL A 447 -7.39 15.62 -2.01
CA VAL A 447 -8.68 14.94 -2.11
C VAL A 447 -9.85 15.89 -2.45
N GLN A 448 -9.68 17.20 -2.24
CA GLN A 448 -10.69 18.22 -2.55
C GLN A 448 -10.52 18.88 -3.93
N MET A 449 -9.41 18.59 -4.63
CA MET A 449 -9.08 19.25 -5.90
C MET A 449 -9.77 18.57 -7.08
N ASP A 450 -10.23 19.38 -8.03
CA ASP A 450 -10.58 18.93 -9.36
C ASP A 450 -9.32 18.80 -10.24
N ILE A 451 -9.49 18.48 -11.53
CA ILE A 451 -8.37 18.30 -12.46
C ILE A 451 -7.55 19.59 -12.63
N GLU A 452 -8.17 20.76 -12.72
CA GLU A 452 -7.47 22.03 -12.90
C GLU A 452 -6.70 22.45 -11.64
N GLY A 453 -7.31 22.24 -10.46
CA GLY A 453 -6.65 22.42 -9.17
C GLY A 453 -5.44 21.49 -9.02
N THR A 454 -5.59 20.22 -9.41
CA THR A 454 -4.52 19.21 -9.36
C THR A 454 -3.36 19.58 -10.30
N ARG A 455 -3.64 19.94 -11.56
CA ARG A 455 -2.64 20.41 -12.52
C ARG A 455 -1.91 21.64 -12.00
N THR A 456 -2.64 22.61 -11.45
CA THR A 456 -2.06 23.83 -10.86
C THR A 456 -1.16 23.53 -9.66
N PHE A 457 -1.59 22.61 -8.80
CA PHE A 457 -0.80 22.16 -7.66
C PHE A 457 0.51 21.52 -8.11
N PHE A 458 0.48 20.52 -8.99
CA PHE A 458 1.69 19.83 -9.44
C PHE A 458 2.62 20.73 -10.26
N ARG A 459 2.07 21.64 -11.08
CA ARG A 459 2.88 22.65 -11.77
C ARG A 459 3.64 23.53 -10.80
N THR A 460 3.02 23.87 -9.68
CA THR A 460 3.68 24.65 -8.62
C THR A 460 4.69 23.78 -7.86
N PHE A 461 4.33 22.55 -7.52
CA PHE A 461 5.16 21.59 -6.79
C PHE A 461 6.50 21.32 -7.49
N PHE A 462 6.48 21.03 -8.79
CA PHE A 462 7.70 20.74 -9.55
C PHE A 462 8.53 21.98 -9.90
N ARG A 463 8.03 23.19 -9.63
CA ARG A 463 8.81 24.44 -9.73
C ARG A 463 9.63 24.74 -8.47
N LEU A 464 9.43 24.00 -7.39
CA LEU A 464 10.26 24.11 -6.20
C LEU A 464 11.71 23.67 -6.51
N PRO A 465 12.69 24.12 -5.71
CA PRO A 465 14.04 23.56 -5.77
C PRO A 465 14.04 22.04 -5.70
N THR A 466 14.86 21.39 -6.52
CA THR A 466 14.93 19.92 -6.69
C THR A 466 14.96 19.16 -5.37
N TRP A 467 15.82 19.57 -4.44
CA TRP A 467 15.97 18.92 -3.14
C TRP A 467 14.69 18.91 -2.30
N MET A 468 13.80 19.91 -2.45
CA MET A 468 12.57 20.01 -1.67
C MET A 468 11.56 18.95 -2.12
N TRP A 469 11.24 18.90 -3.41
CA TRP A 469 10.25 17.95 -3.88
C TRP A 469 10.82 16.53 -3.98
N TRP A 470 12.12 16.34 -4.23
CA TRP A 470 12.80 15.04 -4.07
C TRP A 470 12.64 14.53 -2.64
N GLY A 471 12.98 15.38 -1.66
CA GLY A 471 12.89 15.00 -0.26
C GLY A 471 11.46 14.80 0.20
N PHE A 472 10.50 15.54 -0.35
CA PHE A 472 9.08 15.33 -0.07
C PHE A 472 8.66 13.93 -0.53
N LEU A 473 8.91 13.56 -1.80
CA LEU A 473 8.55 12.25 -2.35
C LEU A 473 9.27 11.09 -1.64
N GLY A 474 10.51 11.32 -1.17
CA GLY A 474 11.32 10.35 -0.43
C GLY A 474 11.12 10.34 1.09
N SER A 475 10.23 11.17 1.66
CA SER A 475 10.07 11.34 3.13
C SER A 475 11.36 11.69 3.89
N SER A 476 12.31 12.38 3.25
CA SER A 476 13.60 12.75 3.84
C SER A 476 13.65 14.18 4.39
N LEU A 477 12.66 15.03 4.07
CA LEU A 477 12.56 16.38 4.63
C LEU A 477 12.25 16.37 6.13
N SER A 478 12.96 17.16 6.92
CA SER A 478 12.61 17.43 8.32
C SER A 478 11.31 18.24 8.43
N SER A 479 10.72 18.29 9.63
CA SER A 479 9.56 19.15 9.91
C SER A 479 9.85 20.63 9.66
N THR A 480 11.08 21.07 9.94
CA THR A 480 11.52 22.43 9.58
C THR A 480 11.62 22.63 8.08
N ASP A 481 12.13 21.64 7.33
CA ASP A 481 12.18 21.72 5.86
C ASP A 481 10.77 21.73 5.27
N LEU A 482 9.80 21.04 5.88
CA LEU A 482 8.40 21.04 5.46
C LEU A 482 7.71 22.40 5.70
N ILE A 483 8.08 23.13 6.75
CA ILE A 483 7.65 24.53 6.93
C ILE A 483 8.20 25.40 5.80
N ALA A 484 9.51 25.27 5.50
CA ALA A 484 10.13 26.00 4.40
C ALA A 484 9.46 25.63 3.07
N PHE A 485 9.25 24.34 2.80
CA PHE A 485 8.52 23.82 1.64
C PHE A 485 7.14 24.49 1.51
N ALA A 486 6.35 24.55 2.58
CA ALA A 486 5.04 25.19 2.56
C ALA A 486 5.12 26.68 2.25
N PHE A 487 6.09 27.38 2.84
CA PHE A 487 6.32 28.79 2.57
C PHE A 487 6.68 29.05 1.10
N TYR A 488 7.64 28.30 0.56
CA TYR A 488 8.03 28.41 -0.85
C TYR A 488 6.85 28.10 -1.76
N MET A 489 6.14 26.99 -1.54
CA MET A 489 4.91 26.64 -2.26
C MET A 489 3.92 27.81 -2.27
N PHE A 490 3.67 28.43 -1.12
CA PHE A 490 2.75 29.55 -1.01
C PHE A 490 3.21 30.77 -1.81
N VAL A 491 4.51 31.10 -1.76
CA VAL A 491 5.09 32.25 -2.49
C VAL A 491 4.96 32.08 -4.00
N ILE A 492 5.29 30.89 -4.53
CA ILE A 492 5.28 30.67 -5.99
C ILE A 492 3.91 30.25 -6.55
N ALA A 493 2.99 29.80 -5.68
CA ALA A 493 1.63 29.42 -6.07
C ALA A 493 0.86 30.58 -6.69
N PRO A 494 -0.02 30.33 -7.68
CA PRO A 494 -0.98 31.33 -8.15
C PRO A 494 -2.01 31.68 -7.07
N HIS A 495 -2.66 32.83 -7.22
CA HIS A 495 -3.61 33.36 -6.23
C HIS A 495 -4.73 32.38 -5.85
N SER A 496 -5.27 31.65 -6.83
CA SER A 496 -6.32 30.64 -6.60
C SER A 496 -5.85 29.54 -5.63
N LEU A 497 -4.65 29.00 -5.84
CA LEU A 497 -4.07 27.96 -4.99
C LEU A 497 -3.73 28.51 -3.59
N ARG A 498 -3.20 29.75 -3.48
CA ARG A 498 -2.97 30.39 -2.18
C ARG A 498 -4.25 30.53 -1.35
N MET A 499 -5.33 31.00 -1.99
CA MET A 499 -6.63 31.12 -1.31
C MET A 499 -7.18 29.75 -0.88
N GLY A 500 -7.00 28.73 -1.73
CA GLY A 500 -7.34 27.34 -1.38
C GLY A 500 -6.57 26.84 -0.16
N LEU A 501 -5.25 27.06 -0.13
CA LEU A 501 -4.38 26.68 1.00
C LEU A 501 -4.80 27.36 2.32
N VAL A 502 -5.05 28.67 2.28
CA VAL A 502 -5.48 29.43 3.48
C VAL A 502 -6.84 28.95 3.96
N ARG A 503 -7.79 28.74 3.04
CA ARG A 503 -9.11 28.22 3.40
C ARG A 503 -8.98 26.84 4.05
N HIS A 504 -8.23 25.93 3.43
CA HIS A 504 -8.00 24.57 3.94
C HIS A 504 -7.36 24.58 5.33
N LEU A 505 -6.34 25.42 5.56
CA LEU A 505 -5.70 25.59 6.87
C LEU A 505 -6.67 26.02 7.97
N LEU A 506 -7.66 26.86 7.64
CA LEU A 506 -8.62 27.42 8.60
C LEU A 506 -9.87 26.56 8.79
N SER A 507 -10.33 25.84 7.76
CA SER A 507 -11.62 25.14 7.77
C SER A 507 -11.52 23.63 7.93
N ASP A 508 -10.43 23.00 7.49
CA ASP A 508 -10.28 21.55 7.57
C ASP A 508 -9.65 21.14 8.92
N PRO A 509 -10.18 20.11 9.60
CA PRO A 509 -9.63 19.65 10.89
C PRO A 509 -8.15 19.30 10.84
N THR A 510 -7.63 18.86 9.68
CA THR A 510 -6.20 18.54 9.51
C THR A 510 -5.30 19.77 9.67
N GLY A 511 -5.80 20.98 9.39
CA GLY A 511 -5.07 22.23 9.63
C GLY A 511 -4.79 22.44 11.12
N ALA A 512 -5.81 22.30 11.97
CA ALA A 512 -5.67 22.40 13.42
C ALA A 512 -4.76 21.29 13.98
N THR A 513 -4.92 20.05 13.49
CA THR A 513 -4.07 18.91 13.88
C THR A 513 -2.60 19.15 13.52
N MET A 514 -2.32 19.65 12.31
CA MET A 514 -0.96 19.99 11.88
C MET A 514 -0.38 21.07 12.79
N VAL A 515 -1.07 22.20 13.01
CA VAL A 515 -0.58 23.28 13.88
C VAL A 515 -0.29 22.76 15.29
N LYS A 516 -1.20 21.96 15.87
CA LYS A 516 -0.99 21.36 17.20
C LYS A 516 0.25 20.47 17.26
N ALA A 517 0.48 19.63 16.25
CA ALA A 517 1.65 18.75 16.20
C ALA A 517 2.96 19.55 16.16
N TYR A 518 2.99 20.66 15.42
CA TYR A 518 4.16 21.54 15.31
C TYR A 518 4.40 22.38 16.56
N LEU A 519 3.35 22.73 17.32
CA LEU A 519 3.46 23.48 18.58
C LEU A 519 3.71 22.59 19.81
N THR A 520 3.57 21.27 19.69
CA THR A 520 3.87 20.33 20.77
C THR A 520 5.38 20.35 21.03
N ILE A 521 5.80 20.62 22.27
CA ILE A 521 7.20 20.70 22.70
C ILE A 521 7.73 19.35 23.14
#